data_AF-A0A915NIH7-F1
#
_entry.id   AF-A0A915NIH7-F1
#
_cell.length_a   1.000
_cell.length_b   1.000
_cell.length_c   1.000
_cell.angle_alpha   90.00
_cell.angle_beta   90.00
_cell.angle_gamma   90.00
#
_symmetry.space_group_name_H-M   'P 1'
#
loop_
_entity.id
_entity.type
_entity.pdbx_description
1 polymer ?
#
loop_
_entity_poly.entity_id
_entity_poly.type
_entity_poly.pdbx_seq_one_letter_code
_entity_poly.pdbx_strand_id
1 'polypeptide(L)'
;MLFCLIGVVLLIISIATPSWLIVQYRLSNGAIEEHRHGLWLDCVLRGNDLYSSQNSYFPSYGSAGDQCEYKWVNIDSFTPYAISSAGGPPMDPYYGRSGANAYAMSTMFENDFAQHRFLAWHISTLVLLSIAITAGIFALFASCCVLWTGLCAPFMATLEFIAFICSTIGCIIFFINANRPEIRYVQIPTSAERWKINEQIRGFSFDLTFASIFIFLFAFIIGVLSTITVFVNANRDHHRRHLIRLSE
;
A
#
# COMPACT_ATOMS: atom_id res chain seq x y z
N MET A 1 17.21 1.26 18.04
CA MET A 1 16.49 -0.02 18.24
C MET A 1 14.98 0.16 18.38
N LEU A 2 14.43 0.70 19.48
CA LEU A 2 12.96 0.75 19.69
C LEU A 2 12.21 1.47 18.56
N PHE A 3 12.65 2.69 18.19
CA PHE A 3 12.01 3.45 17.10
C PHE A 3 12.10 2.72 15.76
N CYS A 4 13.27 2.17 15.43
CA CYS A 4 13.44 1.37 14.22
C CYS A 4 12.50 0.14 14.20
N LEU A 5 12.32 -0.55 15.33
CA LEU A 5 11.40 -1.68 15.46
C LEU A 5 9.95 -1.24 15.17
N ILE A 6 9.51 -0.14 15.80
CA ILE A 6 8.18 0.41 15.58
C ILE A 6 8.01 0.78 14.10
N GLY A 7 8.97 1.49 13.50
CA GLY A 7 8.93 1.87 12.09
C GLY A 7 8.79 0.67 11.14
N VAL A 8 9.56 -0.39 11.38
CA VAL A 8 9.49 -1.64 10.60
C VAL A 8 8.12 -2.31 10.75
N VAL A 9 7.60 -2.43 11.98
CA VAL A 9 6.29 -3.05 12.23
C VAL A 9 5.17 -2.27 11.54
N LEU A 10 5.17 -0.93 11.62
CA LEU A 10 4.17 -0.10 10.95
C LEU A 10 4.23 -0.27 9.42
N LEU A 11 5.42 -0.35 8.82
CA LEU A 11 5.56 -0.63 7.38
C LEU A 11 5.04 -2.01 6.99
N ILE A 12 5.32 -3.04 7.80
CA ILE A 12 4.82 -4.40 7.54
C ILE A 12 3.30 -4.42 7.56
N ILE A 13 2.69 -3.82 8.59
CA ILE A 13 1.22 -3.73 8.70
C ILE A 13 0.65 -2.94 7.52
N SER A 14 1.28 -1.83 7.15
CA SER A 14 0.84 -1.01 6.02
C SER A 14 0.84 -1.79 4.71
N ILE A 15 1.92 -2.50 4.36
CA ILE A 15 1.97 -3.29 3.12
C ILE A 15 0.99 -4.45 3.18
N ALA A 16 0.83 -5.11 4.32
CA ALA A 16 -0.02 -6.29 4.47
C ALA A 16 -1.53 -5.97 4.39
N THR A 17 -1.92 -4.73 4.67
CA THR A 17 -3.33 -4.33 4.76
C THR A 17 -3.84 -3.70 3.46
N PRO A 18 -5.05 -4.04 3.00
CA PRO A 18 -5.61 -3.54 1.75
C PRO A 18 -6.25 -2.14 1.88
N SER A 19 -5.80 -1.30 2.81
CA SER A 19 -6.44 -0.01 3.12
C SER A 19 -5.58 1.19 2.72
N TRP A 20 -5.07 1.19 1.50
CA TRP A 20 -4.30 2.31 0.95
C TRP A 20 -5.24 3.36 0.34
N LEU A 21 -6.27 2.92 -0.39
CA LEU A 21 -7.39 3.74 -0.84
C LEU A 21 -8.69 3.06 -0.44
N ILE A 22 -9.72 3.87 -0.14
CA ILE A 22 -11.03 3.40 0.26
C ILE A 22 -12.07 4.17 -0.55
N VAL A 23 -13.04 3.46 -1.10
CA VAL A 23 -14.22 4.06 -1.73
C VAL A 23 -15.47 3.39 -1.20
N GLN A 24 -16.49 4.20 -0.91
CA GLN A 24 -17.78 3.74 -0.44
C GLN A 24 -18.85 4.16 -1.43
N TYR A 25 -19.71 3.22 -1.81
CA TYR A 25 -20.85 3.53 -2.65
C TYR A 25 -22.09 2.76 -2.22
N ARG A 26 -23.25 3.32 -2.58
CA ARG A 26 -24.55 2.76 -2.26
C ARG A 26 -25.13 2.12 -3.51
N LEU A 27 -25.52 0.86 -3.40
CA LEU A 27 -26.15 0.12 -4.49
C LEU A 27 -27.62 0.50 -4.64
N SER A 28 -28.19 0.07 -5.77
CA SER A 28 -29.61 0.25 -6.11
C SER A 28 -30.57 -0.33 -5.10
N ASN A 29 -30.20 -1.44 -4.46
CA ASN A 29 -30.95 -2.10 -3.39
C ASN A 29 -30.83 -1.38 -2.03
N GLY A 30 -30.13 -0.24 -1.97
CA GLY A 30 -29.92 0.52 -0.75
C GLY A 30 -28.74 0.07 0.10
N ALA A 31 -28.12 -1.09 -0.21
CA ALA A 31 -26.96 -1.62 0.50
C ALA A 31 -25.72 -0.73 0.32
N ILE A 32 -24.81 -0.78 1.28
CA ILE A 32 -23.53 -0.07 1.23
C ILE A 32 -22.42 -1.08 0.96
N GLU A 33 -21.65 -0.84 -0.11
CA GLU A 33 -20.40 -1.53 -0.41
C GLU A 33 -19.21 -0.61 -0.17
N GLU A 34 -18.20 -1.15 0.49
CA GLU A 34 -16.93 -0.48 0.72
C GLU A 34 -15.82 -1.26 0.04
N HIS A 35 -15.12 -0.62 -0.89
CA HIS A 35 -13.97 -1.17 -1.57
C HIS A 35 -12.71 -0.59 -0.94
N ARG A 36 -11.83 -1.48 -0.49
CA ARG A 36 -10.52 -1.15 0.05
C ARG A 36 -9.48 -1.65 -0.93
N HIS A 37 -8.73 -0.71 -1.50
CA HIS A 37 -7.65 -1.01 -2.43
C HIS A 37 -6.32 -0.98 -1.68
N GLY A 38 -5.58 -2.09 -1.79
CA GLY A 38 -4.22 -2.21 -1.30
C GLY A 38 -3.18 -2.03 -2.39
N LEU A 39 -1.92 -2.16 -2.00
CA LEU A 39 -0.82 -2.19 -2.97
C LEU A 39 -0.89 -3.42 -3.89
N TRP A 40 -1.31 -4.56 -3.37
CA TRP A 40 -1.29 -5.86 -4.06
C TRP A 40 -2.53 -6.73 -3.81
N LEU A 41 -3.38 -6.35 -2.85
CA LEU A 41 -4.63 -7.01 -2.49
C LEU A 41 -5.74 -5.97 -2.49
N ASP A 42 -6.86 -6.27 -3.12
CA ASP A 42 -8.09 -5.48 -3.06
C ASP A 42 -9.16 -6.27 -2.32
N CYS A 43 -9.98 -5.60 -1.50
CA CYS A 43 -11.06 -6.22 -0.76
C CYS A 43 -12.35 -5.43 -0.90
N VAL A 44 -13.45 -6.17 -1.08
CA VAL A 44 -14.81 -5.66 -1.10
C VAL A 44 -15.54 -6.12 0.15
N LEU A 45 -15.95 -5.15 0.96
CA LEU A 45 -16.71 -5.34 2.18
C LEU A 45 -18.17 -4.99 1.88
N ARG A 46 -19.08 -5.95 2.05
CA ARG A 46 -20.52 -5.71 1.96
C ARG A 46 -21.06 -5.49 3.36
N GLY A 47 -21.64 -4.33 3.62
CA GLY A 47 -22.34 -4.08 4.87
C GLY A 47 -23.43 -5.12 5.09
N ASN A 48 -23.44 -5.78 6.25
CA ASN A 48 -24.53 -6.69 6.66
C ASN A 48 -25.81 -5.89 6.90
N ASP A 49 -26.48 -5.44 5.84
CA ASP A 49 -27.85 -5.00 5.94
C ASP A 49 -28.74 -6.25 6.05
N LEU A 50 -29.53 -6.29 7.13
CA LEU A 50 -30.55 -7.26 7.53
C LEU A 50 -31.70 -7.43 6.50
N TYR A 51 -31.41 -7.41 5.20
CA TYR A 51 -32.37 -7.51 4.11
C TYR A 51 -31.95 -8.54 3.06
N SER A 52 -31.33 -9.65 3.48
CA SER A 52 -31.21 -10.84 2.64
C SER A 52 -32.54 -11.62 2.65
N SER A 53 -33.61 -11.03 2.14
CA SER A 53 -34.77 -11.80 1.73
C SER A 53 -35.28 -11.26 0.40
N GLN A 54 -35.13 -12.11 -0.62
CA GLN A 54 -35.83 -12.08 -1.91
C GLN A 54 -35.36 -11.06 -2.95
N ASN A 55 -34.43 -11.49 -3.82
CA ASN A 55 -34.82 -11.98 -5.15
C ASN A 55 -33.58 -12.43 -5.95
N SER A 56 -33.47 -13.74 -6.07
CA SER A 56 -32.52 -14.48 -6.89
C SER A 56 -32.88 -14.35 -8.37
N TYR A 57 -32.15 -13.51 -9.11
CA TYR A 57 -32.11 -13.54 -10.59
C TYR A 57 -30.73 -13.25 -11.18
N PHE A 58 -29.66 -13.30 -10.38
CA PHE A 58 -28.28 -13.30 -10.87
C PHE A 58 -27.54 -14.52 -10.29
N PRO A 59 -26.81 -15.28 -11.12
CA PRO A 59 -26.19 -16.52 -10.69
C PRO A 59 -25.10 -16.21 -9.66
N SER A 60 -25.29 -16.79 -8.48
CA SER A 60 -24.35 -16.84 -7.37
C SER A 60 -23.06 -17.54 -7.80
N TYR A 61 -22.05 -16.78 -8.22
CA TYR A 61 -20.65 -17.17 -8.12
C TYR A 61 -20.09 -16.60 -6.81
N GLY A 62 -19.93 -17.46 -5.80
CA GLY A 62 -19.11 -17.21 -4.61
C GLY A 62 -19.75 -16.37 -3.50
N SER A 63 -20.22 -17.07 -2.45
CA SER A 63 -20.45 -16.64 -1.05
C SER A 63 -20.75 -15.18 -0.71
N ALA A 64 -21.87 -14.99 -0.01
CA ALA A 64 -22.21 -13.80 0.77
C ALA A 64 -21.24 -13.56 1.95
N GLY A 65 -20.03 -13.10 1.65
CA GLY A 65 -19.00 -12.71 2.60
C GLY A 65 -18.02 -11.73 1.94
N ASP A 66 -17.20 -11.07 2.76
CA ASP A 66 -16.14 -10.17 2.30
C ASP A 66 -15.23 -10.90 1.29
N GLN A 67 -15.07 -10.31 0.10
CA GLN A 67 -14.28 -10.90 -1.00
C GLN A 67 -12.98 -10.13 -1.16
N CYS A 68 -11.85 -10.83 -1.08
CA CYS A 68 -10.52 -10.24 -1.27
C CYS A 68 -9.81 -10.93 -2.43
N GLU A 69 -9.30 -10.14 -3.37
CA GLU A 69 -8.64 -10.61 -4.58
C GLU A 69 -7.27 -9.98 -4.75
N TYR A 70 -6.31 -10.76 -5.23
CA TYR A 70 -4.96 -10.27 -5.50
C TYR A 70 -4.89 -9.58 -6.87
N LYS A 71 -4.23 -8.42 -6.94
CA LYS A 71 -4.07 -7.67 -8.20
C LYS A 71 -3.31 -8.43 -9.28
N TRP A 72 -2.47 -9.40 -8.90
CA TRP A 72 -1.69 -10.18 -9.86
C TRP A 72 -2.50 -11.27 -10.57
N VAL A 73 -3.67 -11.66 -10.05
CA VAL A 73 -4.56 -12.62 -10.73
C VAL A 73 -5.09 -12.02 -12.04
N ASN A 74 -5.10 -10.69 -12.15
CA ASN A 74 -5.53 -9.93 -13.33
C ASN A 74 -4.38 -9.53 -14.28
N ILE A 75 -3.15 -10.07 -14.11
CA ILE A 75 -1.98 -9.75 -14.97
C ILE A 75 -2.18 -10.24 -16.41
N ASP A 76 -2.90 -11.34 -16.61
CA ASP A 76 -3.08 -12.01 -17.91
C ASP A 76 -4.42 -11.70 -18.60
N SER A 77 -5.08 -10.61 -18.21
CA SER A 77 -6.30 -10.11 -18.86
C SER A 77 -6.01 -9.44 -20.22
N PHE A 78 -5.04 -9.98 -20.99
CA PHE A 78 -5.07 -9.92 -22.46
C PHE A 78 -5.85 -11.09 -23.05
N THR A 79 -6.35 -12.00 -22.20
CA THR A 79 -7.37 -12.98 -22.58
C THR A 79 -8.75 -12.33 -22.41
N PRO A 80 -9.49 -12.09 -23.50
CA PRO A 80 -10.92 -11.88 -23.36
C PRO A 80 -11.46 -13.14 -22.67
N TYR A 81 -12.17 -12.93 -21.57
CA TYR A 81 -12.90 -13.91 -20.78
C TYR A 81 -13.07 -15.26 -21.48
N ALA A 82 -12.49 -16.33 -20.90
CA ALA A 82 -12.52 -17.67 -21.46
C ALA A 82 -13.93 -18.06 -21.92
N ILE A 83 -14.07 -18.20 -23.24
CA ILE A 83 -15.23 -18.75 -23.93
C ILE A 83 -15.40 -20.19 -23.44
N SER A 84 -16.34 -20.40 -22.52
CA SER A 84 -16.91 -21.72 -22.30
C SER A 84 -17.87 -22.00 -23.47
N SER A 85 -17.33 -22.72 -24.46
CA SER A 85 -18.02 -23.61 -25.41
C SER A 85 -19.55 -23.58 -25.43
N ALA A 86 -20.14 -22.59 -26.09
CA ALA A 86 -21.35 -22.70 -26.93
C ALA A 86 -21.72 -21.31 -27.50
N GLY A 87 -21.28 -21.03 -28.72
CA GLY A 87 -21.89 -20.04 -29.64
C GLY A 87 -22.11 -18.61 -29.12
N GLY A 88 -21.10 -17.75 -29.27
CA GLY A 88 -21.26 -16.28 -29.31
C GLY A 88 -20.36 -15.53 -28.34
N PRO A 89 -19.94 -14.29 -28.66
CA PRO A 89 -19.27 -13.41 -27.70
C PRO A 89 -20.21 -13.12 -26.51
N PRO A 90 -19.70 -12.96 -25.28
CA PRO A 90 -20.52 -12.66 -24.13
C PRO A 90 -21.25 -11.33 -24.34
N MET A 91 -22.57 -11.40 -24.43
CA MET A 91 -23.44 -10.22 -24.39
C MET A 91 -23.27 -9.53 -23.03
N ASP A 92 -22.96 -8.24 -23.08
CA ASP A 92 -23.19 -7.29 -21.98
C ASP A 92 -24.71 -7.33 -21.63
N PRO A 93 -25.11 -7.52 -20.35
CA PRO A 93 -26.51 -7.61 -19.96
C PRO A 93 -27.32 -6.32 -20.26
N TYR A 94 -26.65 -5.21 -20.60
CA TYR A 94 -27.27 -3.93 -20.93
C TYR A 94 -27.18 -3.55 -22.42
N TYR A 95 -26.72 -4.44 -23.29
CA TYR A 95 -26.55 -4.14 -24.71
C TYR A 95 -27.87 -4.16 -25.48
N GLY A 96 -28.61 -3.07 -25.36
CA GLY A 96 -29.80 -2.81 -26.15
C GLY A 96 -30.07 -1.33 -26.24
N ARG A 97 -29.27 -0.60 -27.04
CA ARG A 97 -29.66 0.53 -27.92
C ARG A 97 -28.50 1.51 -28.17
N SER A 98 -28.19 1.71 -29.45
CA SER A 98 -27.16 2.61 -29.99
C SER A 98 -27.23 4.05 -29.48
N GLY A 99 -26.07 4.63 -29.19
CA GLY A 99 -25.86 6.06 -28.98
C GLY A 99 -24.46 6.34 -28.42
N ALA A 100 -23.99 7.58 -28.52
CA ALA A 100 -22.70 8.06 -28.01
C ALA A 100 -22.39 7.66 -26.53
N ASN A 101 -23.41 7.24 -25.79
CA ASN A 101 -23.35 6.74 -24.42
C ASN A 101 -22.70 5.35 -24.27
N ALA A 102 -22.68 4.52 -25.33
CA ALA A 102 -22.02 3.21 -25.29
C ALA A 102 -20.49 3.35 -25.20
N TYR A 103 -19.92 4.35 -25.89
CA TYR A 103 -18.48 4.64 -25.84
C TYR A 103 -18.05 5.24 -24.49
N ALA A 104 -18.93 5.97 -23.82
CA ALA A 104 -18.68 6.51 -22.48
C ALA A 104 -18.75 5.42 -21.39
N MET A 105 -19.61 4.40 -21.57
CA MET A 105 -19.69 3.27 -20.65
C MET A 105 -18.53 2.27 -20.84
N SER A 106 -18.08 2.05 -22.09
CA SER A 106 -16.93 1.18 -22.36
C SER A 106 -15.60 1.74 -21.84
N THR A 107 -15.37 3.06 -21.98
CA THR A 107 -14.14 3.70 -21.45
C THR A 107 -14.11 3.73 -19.92
N MET A 108 -15.27 3.70 -19.30
CA MET A 108 -15.43 3.73 -17.85
C MET A 108 -15.25 2.34 -17.21
N PHE A 109 -15.80 1.29 -17.83
CA PHE A 109 -15.52 -0.10 -17.43
C PHE A 109 -14.02 -0.41 -17.58
N GLU A 110 -13.36 0.19 -18.57
CA GLU A 110 -11.90 0.10 -18.75
C GLU A 110 -11.11 0.84 -17.66
N ASN A 111 -11.65 1.94 -17.11
CA ASN A 111 -11.04 2.65 -15.98
C ASN A 111 -11.20 1.87 -14.66
N ASP A 112 -12.36 1.26 -14.41
CA ASP A 112 -12.56 0.39 -13.23
C ASP A 112 -11.67 -0.86 -13.32
N PHE A 113 -11.56 -1.48 -14.51
CA PHE A 113 -10.60 -2.56 -14.77
C PHE A 113 -9.15 -2.11 -14.55
N ALA A 114 -8.79 -0.90 -14.98
CA ALA A 114 -7.44 -0.36 -14.79
C ALA A 114 -7.08 -0.20 -13.30
N GLN A 115 -8.04 0.12 -12.43
CA GLN A 115 -7.82 0.29 -10.99
C GLN A 115 -7.54 -1.05 -10.27
N HIS A 116 -8.10 -2.15 -10.76
CA HIS A 116 -7.82 -3.51 -10.30
C HIS A 116 -6.55 -4.13 -10.90
N ARG A 117 -5.96 -3.50 -11.93
CA ARG A 117 -4.68 -3.96 -12.49
C ARG A 117 -3.52 -3.63 -11.56
N PHE A 118 -2.56 -4.54 -11.52
CA PHE A 118 -1.29 -4.33 -10.84
C PHE A 118 -0.40 -3.37 -11.63
N LEU A 119 -0.69 -2.07 -11.53
CA LEU A 119 0.02 -1.02 -12.27
C LEU A 119 1.48 -0.89 -11.81
N ALA A 120 2.34 -0.42 -12.71
CA ALA A 120 3.76 -0.22 -12.44
C ALA A 120 4.05 0.61 -11.19
N TRP A 121 3.22 1.62 -10.89
CA TRP A 121 3.41 2.45 -9.70
C TRP A 121 3.09 1.72 -8.38
N HIS A 122 2.15 0.75 -8.39
CA HIS A 122 1.93 -0.13 -7.23
C HIS A 122 3.18 -0.98 -7.00
N ILE A 123 3.73 -1.57 -8.06
CA ILE A 123 4.96 -2.38 -8.03
C ILE A 123 6.13 -1.54 -7.51
N SER A 124 6.36 -0.35 -8.06
CA SER A 124 7.44 0.55 -7.63
C SER A 124 7.32 0.89 -6.14
N THR A 125 6.10 1.22 -5.68
CA THR A 125 5.85 1.51 -4.26
C THR A 125 6.15 0.29 -3.39
N LEU A 126 5.64 -0.89 -3.76
CA LEU A 126 5.85 -2.13 -3.01
C LEU A 126 7.33 -2.49 -2.92
N VAL A 127 8.07 -2.40 -4.02
CA VAL A 127 9.53 -2.65 -4.05
C VAL A 127 10.27 -1.68 -3.15
N LEU A 128 9.99 -0.38 -3.23
CA LEU A 128 10.66 0.63 -2.40
C LEU A 128 10.37 0.43 -0.90
N LEU A 129 9.13 0.13 -0.53
CA LEU A 129 8.77 -0.16 0.86
C LEU A 129 9.39 -1.50 1.33
N SER A 130 9.55 -2.48 0.44
CA SER A 130 10.23 -3.74 0.77
C SER A 130 11.72 -3.52 1.01
N ILE A 131 12.39 -2.68 0.21
CA ILE A 131 13.78 -2.25 0.44
C ILE A 131 13.89 -1.53 1.80
N ALA A 132 12.92 -0.67 2.14
CA ALA A 132 12.91 0.00 3.43
C ALA A 132 12.78 -0.98 4.61
N ILE A 133 11.90 -1.98 4.50
CA ILE A 133 11.74 -3.03 5.51
C ILE A 133 13.03 -3.85 5.67
N THR A 134 13.64 -4.29 4.57
CA THR A 134 14.88 -5.08 4.65
C THR A 134 16.01 -4.27 5.26
N ALA A 135 16.20 -3.01 4.85
CA ALA A 135 17.16 -2.10 5.46
C ALA A 135 16.90 -1.91 6.97
N GLY A 136 15.65 -1.71 7.37
CA GLY A 136 15.25 -1.58 8.78
C GLY A 136 15.54 -2.85 9.60
N ILE A 137 15.27 -4.04 9.05
CA ILE A 137 15.59 -5.32 9.70
C ILE A 137 17.11 -5.46 9.90
N PHE A 138 17.92 -5.15 8.88
CA PHE A 138 19.38 -5.15 9.04
C PHE A 138 19.86 -4.11 10.05
N ALA A 139 19.20 -2.94 10.14
CA ALA A 139 19.51 -1.92 11.14
C ALA A 139 19.20 -2.40 12.56
N LEU A 140 18.16 -3.22 12.76
CA LEU A 140 17.86 -3.86 14.04
C LEU A 140 18.96 -4.84 14.45
N PHE A 141 19.42 -5.70 13.53
CA PHE A 141 20.56 -6.58 13.81
C PHE A 141 21.83 -5.79 14.12
N ALA A 142 22.13 -4.74 13.35
CA ALA A 142 23.26 -3.86 13.60
C ALA A 142 23.16 -3.18 14.98
N SER A 143 21.96 -2.76 15.39
CA SER A 143 21.70 -2.16 16.71
C SER A 143 22.08 -3.10 17.86
N CYS A 144 21.82 -4.40 17.74
CA CYS A 144 22.24 -5.38 18.74
C CYS A 144 23.77 -5.45 18.87
N CYS A 145 24.48 -5.35 17.75
CA CYS A 145 25.95 -5.38 17.72
C CYS A 145 26.59 -4.09 18.28
N VAL A 146 25.91 -2.94 18.19
CA VAL A 146 26.40 -1.66 18.75
C VAL A 146 26.63 -1.76 20.26
N LEU A 147 25.78 -2.50 20.98
CA LEU A 147 25.91 -2.67 22.43
C LEU A 147 27.22 -3.36 22.85
N TRP A 148 27.84 -4.10 21.94
CA TRP A 148 29.03 -4.91 22.22
C TRP A 148 30.32 -4.26 21.70
N THR A 149 30.30 -3.68 20.51
CA THR A 149 31.52 -3.19 19.84
C THR A 149 31.53 -1.69 19.55
N GLY A 150 30.36 -1.02 19.53
CA GLY A 150 30.22 0.39 19.13
C GLY A 150 30.51 0.68 17.63
N LEU A 151 31.31 -0.15 16.95
CA LEU A 151 31.76 0.03 15.56
C LEU A 151 30.62 -0.07 14.54
N CYS A 152 29.51 -0.73 14.89
CA CYS A 152 28.34 -0.85 14.03
C CYS A 152 27.43 0.39 14.02
N ALA A 153 27.73 1.42 14.83
CA ALA A 153 26.89 2.62 14.95
C ALA A 153 26.71 3.40 13.62
N PRO A 154 27.77 3.71 12.84
CA PRO A 154 27.60 4.38 11.55
C PRO A 154 26.82 3.53 10.54
N PHE A 155 27.05 2.21 10.54
CA PHE A 155 26.36 1.27 9.65
C PHE A 155 24.84 1.24 9.93
N MET A 156 24.46 1.23 11.21
CA MET A 156 23.06 1.32 11.64
C MET A 156 22.41 2.63 11.15
N ALA A 157 23.07 3.77 11.32
CA ALA A 157 22.56 5.06 10.85
C ALA A 157 22.40 5.10 9.32
N THR A 158 23.34 4.51 8.55
CA THR A 158 23.22 4.42 7.08
C THR A 158 22.01 3.60 6.66
N LEU A 159 21.74 2.47 7.30
CA LEU A 159 20.59 1.62 6.98
C LEU A 159 19.26 2.30 7.33
N GLU A 160 19.19 3.01 8.46
CA GLU A 160 18.00 3.80 8.83
C GLU A 160 17.75 4.94 7.83
N PHE A 161 18.81 5.58 7.33
CA PHE A 161 18.70 6.59 6.27
C PHE A 161 18.17 6.00 4.96
N ILE A 162 18.66 4.83 4.55
CA ILE A 162 18.15 4.12 3.37
C ILE A 162 16.66 3.80 3.55
N ALA A 163 16.26 3.28 4.72
CA ALA A 163 14.87 3.00 5.02
C ALA A 163 13.98 4.25 4.95
N PHE A 164 14.46 5.38 5.50
CA PHE A 164 13.78 6.67 5.41
C PHE A 164 13.60 7.16 3.96
N ILE A 165 14.66 7.17 3.15
CA ILE A 165 14.59 7.67 1.78
C ILE A 165 13.72 6.77 0.91
N CYS A 166 13.89 5.45 0.98
CA CYS A 166 13.08 4.51 0.19
C CYS A 166 11.60 4.58 0.55
N SER A 167 11.26 4.64 1.85
CA SER A 167 9.86 4.78 2.28
C SER A 167 9.26 6.13 1.88
N THR A 168 10.04 7.21 1.94
CA THR A 168 9.62 8.54 1.48
C THR A 168 9.33 8.55 -0.03
N ILE A 169 10.25 8.03 -0.85
CA ILE A 169 10.06 7.97 -2.31
C ILE A 169 8.85 7.10 -2.65
N GLY A 170 8.71 5.93 -2.02
CA GLY A 170 7.56 5.05 -2.23
C GLY A 170 6.22 5.73 -1.90
N CYS A 171 6.16 6.42 -0.75
CA CYS A 171 4.98 7.17 -0.34
C CYS A 171 4.64 8.32 -1.31
N ILE A 172 5.65 9.05 -1.81
CA ILE A 172 5.45 10.12 -2.79
C ILE A 172 4.92 9.57 -4.13
N ILE A 173 5.50 8.47 -4.63
CA ILE A 173 5.04 7.82 -5.87
C ILE A 173 3.57 7.43 -5.71
N PHE A 174 3.21 6.78 -4.61
CA PHE A 174 1.83 6.43 -4.33
C PHE A 174 0.95 7.67 -4.28
N PHE A 175 1.33 8.70 -3.50
CA PHE A 175 0.53 9.91 -3.33
C PHE A 175 0.27 10.63 -4.65
N ILE A 176 1.28 10.81 -5.50
CA ILE A 176 1.12 11.50 -6.79
C ILE A 176 0.16 10.71 -7.68
N ASN A 177 0.30 9.39 -7.78
CA ASN A 177 -0.55 8.57 -8.64
C ASN A 177 -1.99 8.44 -8.08
N ALA A 178 -2.14 8.30 -6.77
CA ALA A 178 -3.44 8.22 -6.11
C ALA A 178 -4.27 9.51 -6.22
N ASN A 179 -3.62 10.68 -6.33
CA ASN A 179 -4.31 11.96 -6.52
C ASN A 179 -4.62 12.29 -7.98
N ARG A 180 -4.23 11.44 -8.95
CA ARG A 180 -4.62 11.66 -10.34
C ARG A 180 -6.14 11.57 -10.48
N PRO A 181 -6.78 12.47 -11.24
CA PRO A 181 -8.24 12.54 -11.31
C PRO A 181 -8.88 11.24 -11.83
N GLU A 182 -8.20 10.52 -12.72
CA GLU A 182 -8.65 9.23 -13.25
C GLU A 182 -8.62 8.08 -12.22
N ILE A 183 -7.87 8.23 -11.13
CA ILE A 183 -7.78 7.23 -10.04
C ILE A 183 -8.63 7.69 -8.84
N ARG A 184 -8.59 8.98 -8.50
CA ARG A 184 -9.31 9.52 -7.34
C ARG A 184 -10.82 9.48 -7.51
N TYR A 185 -11.35 9.59 -8.72
CA TYR A 185 -12.78 9.64 -8.97
C TYR A 185 -13.24 8.37 -9.66
N VAL A 186 -14.04 7.57 -8.95
CA VAL A 186 -14.68 6.37 -9.50
C VAL A 186 -16.10 6.72 -9.88
N GLN A 187 -16.46 6.38 -11.11
CA GLN A 187 -17.83 6.51 -11.56
C GLN A 187 -18.48 5.14 -11.36
N ILE A 188 -19.71 5.08 -10.85
CA ILE A 188 -20.42 3.81 -10.71
C ILE A 188 -21.84 4.00 -11.26
N PRO A 189 -22.31 3.11 -12.16
CA PRO A 189 -23.68 3.17 -12.66
C PRO A 189 -24.65 2.86 -11.52
N THR A 190 -25.63 3.73 -11.29
CA THR A 190 -26.77 3.42 -10.41
C THR A 190 -27.96 2.94 -11.26
N SER A 191 -28.87 2.16 -10.68
CA SER A 191 -30.04 1.58 -11.39
C SER A 191 -31.02 2.61 -11.98
N ALA A 192 -30.81 3.90 -11.74
CA ALA A 192 -31.63 4.99 -12.22
C ALA A 192 -30.86 5.89 -13.20
N GLU A 193 -30.24 5.30 -14.24
CA GLU A 193 -29.56 5.98 -15.38
C GLU A 193 -28.57 7.12 -15.05
N ARG A 194 -28.29 7.37 -13.77
CA ARG A 194 -27.54 8.53 -13.27
C ARG A 194 -26.23 8.03 -12.69
N TRP A 195 -25.15 8.57 -13.23
CA TRP A 195 -23.80 8.35 -12.75
C TRP A 195 -23.59 9.10 -11.44
N LYS A 196 -23.08 8.39 -10.43
CA LYS A 196 -22.57 9.02 -9.22
C LYS A 196 -21.05 8.91 -9.23
N ILE A 197 -20.39 10.06 -9.10
CA ILE A 197 -18.94 10.13 -8.92
C ILE A 197 -18.70 9.96 -7.42
N ASN A 198 -18.01 8.88 -7.04
CA ASN A 198 -17.54 8.66 -5.68
C ASN A 198 -16.04 8.94 -5.63
N GLU A 199 -15.62 9.61 -4.56
CA GLU A 199 -14.21 9.95 -4.35
C GLU A 199 -13.52 8.82 -3.56
N GLN A 200 -12.38 8.37 -4.05
CA GLN A 200 -11.47 7.51 -3.29
C GLN A 200 -10.72 8.35 -2.26
N ILE A 201 -10.86 7.98 -1.00
CA ILE A 201 -10.13 8.58 0.11
C ILE A 201 -8.92 7.74 0.46
N ARG A 202 -7.87 8.38 0.98
CA ARG A 202 -6.69 7.66 1.50
C ARG A 202 -7.11 6.86 2.73
N GLY A 203 -6.69 5.61 2.78
CA GLY A 203 -6.96 4.72 3.89
C GLY A 203 -5.84 4.69 4.93
N PHE A 204 -6.08 3.92 5.99
CA PHE A 204 -5.20 3.82 7.15
C PHE A 204 -3.80 3.28 6.85
N SER A 205 -3.62 2.41 5.84
CA SER A 205 -2.30 1.89 5.49
C SER A 205 -1.37 3.02 5.03
N PHE A 206 -1.89 3.98 4.27
CA PHE A 206 -1.14 5.16 3.86
C PHE A 206 -0.66 5.97 5.09
N ASP A 207 -1.55 6.18 6.06
CA ASP A 207 -1.23 6.90 7.30
C ASP A 207 -0.16 6.16 8.14
N LEU A 208 -0.22 4.83 8.19
CA LEU A 208 0.82 4.01 8.84
C LEU A 208 2.19 4.15 8.17
N THR A 209 2.23 4.13 6.84
CA THR A 209 3.48 4.38 6.10
C THR A 209 3.99 5.79 6.37
N PHE A 210 3.11 6.79 6.36
CA PHE A 210 3.49 8.17 6.67
C PHE A 210 4.06 8.31 8.09
N ALA A 211 3.43 7.70 9.09
CA ALA A 211 3.93 7.64 10.45
C ALA A 211 5.31 6.95 10.53
N SER A 212 5.48 5.83 9.83
CA SER A 212 6.76 5.10 9.80
C SER A 212 7.92 5.95 9.27
N ILE A 213 7.67 6.83 8.28
CA ILE A 213 8.68 7.73 7.71
C ILE A 213 9.23 8.67 8.78
N PHE A 214 8.37 9.30 9.58
CA PHE A 214 8.82 10.17 10.67
C PHE A 214 9.58 9.40 11.75
N ILE A 215 9.15 8.18 12.03
CA ILE A 215 9.82 7.32 13.01
C ILE A 215 11.21 6.91 12.50
N PHE A 216 11.36 6.56 11.22
CA PHE A 216 12.68 6.29 10.63
C PHE A 216 13.57 7.53 10.59
N LEU A 217 13.02 8.71 10.28
CA LEU A 217 13.76 9.96 10.35
C LEU A 217 14.27 10.22 11.78
N PHE A 218 13.42 10.04 12.78
CA PHE A 218 13.79 10.22 14.18
C PHE A 218 14.82 9.18 14.65
N ALA A 219 14.64 7.91 14.26
CA ALA A 219 15.60 6.85 14.51
C ALA A 219 16.97 7.19 13.91
N PHE A 220 17.00 7.61 12.64
CA PHE A 220 18.21 8.03 11.93
C PHE A 220 18.95 9.16 12.67
N ILE A 221 18.23 10.20 13.11
CA ILE A 221 18.84 11.31 13.88
C ILE A 221 19.49 10.78 15.16
N ILE A 222 18.82 9.88 15.89
CA ILE A 222 19.39 9.22 17.08
C ILE A 222 20.59 8.35 16.70
N GLY A 223 20.55 7.63 15.58
CA GLY A 223 21.65 6.81 15.08
C GLY A 223 22.90 7.65 14.78
N VAL A 224 22.74 8.83 14.18
CA VAL A 224 23.82 9.79 13.95
C VAL A 224 24.39 10.30 15.27
N LEU A 225 23.54 10.71 16.22
CA LEU A 225 23.99 11.18 17.54
C LEU A 225 24.73 10.08 18.32
N SER A 226 24.26 8.83 18.20
CA SER A 226 24.91 7.66 18.79
C SER A 226 26.30 7.45 18.21
N THR A 227 26.42 7.57 16.88
CA THR A 227 27.71 7.49 16.17
C THR A 227 28.68 8.56 16.66
N ILE A 228 28.25 9.82 16.73
CA ILE A 228 29.08 10.93 17.23
C ILE A 228 29.56 10.64 18.66
N THR A 229 28.65 10.18 19.53
CA THR A 229 28.98 9.89 20.93
C THR A 229 30.02 8.78 21.05
N VAL A 230 29.88 7.70 20.27
CA VAL A 230 30.85 6.60 20.23
C VAL A 230 32.24 7.10 19.80
N PHE A 231 32.32 7.91 18.74
CA PHE A 231 33.59 8.47 18.27
C PHE A 231 34.24 9.40 19.29
N VAL A 232 33.46 10.29 19.93
CA VAL A 232 33.97 11.20 20.95
C VAL A 232 34.50 10.43 22.16
N ASN A 233 33.78 9.40 22.62
CA ASN A 233 34.21 8.57 23.73
C ASN A 233 35.48 7.77 23.39
N ALA A 234 35.54 7.17 22.21
CA ALA A 234 36.72 6.45 21.75
C ALA A 234 37.97 7.35 21.71
N ASN A 235 37.81 8.61 21.27
CA ASN A 235 38.91 9.58 21.24
C ASN A 235 39.37 9.98 22.65
N ARG A 236 38.44 10.17 23.59
CA ARG A 236 38.75 10.45 25.00
C ARG A 236 39.53 9.30 25.65
N ASP A 237 39.14 8.05 25.38
CA ASP A 237 39.82 6.87 25.91
C ASP A 237 41.21 6.69 25.31
N HIS A 238 41.39 7.03 24.02
CA HIS A 238 42.71 7.05 23.39
C HIS A 238 43.62 8.09 24.06
N HIS A 239 43.15 9.33 24.24
CA HIS A 239 43.91 10.37 24.95
C HIS A 239 44.27 9.98 26.39
N ARG A 240 43.32 9.39 27.14
CA ARG A 240 43.58 8.92 28.51
C ARG A 240 44.69 7.84 28.54
N ARG A 241 44.64 6.87 27.63
CA ARG A 241 45.66 5.82 27.52
C ARG A 241 47.03 6.38 27.16
N HIS A 242 47.09 7.39 26.28
CA HIS A 242 48.34 8.06 25.94
C HIS A 242 48.95 8.80 27.14
N LEU A 243 48.14 9.49 27.95
CA LEU A 243 48.61 10.19 29.15
C LEU A 243 49.16 9.21 30.20
N ILE A 244 48.50 8.07 30.42
CA ILE A 244 48.98 7.04 31.36
C ILE A 244 50.36 6.49 30.95
N ARG A 245 50.58 6.27 29.64
CA ARG A 245 51.88 5.80 29.12
C ARG A 245 53.02 6.82 29.25
N LEU A 246 52.71 8.10 29.37
CA LEU A 246 53.72 9.16 29.58
C LEU A 246 54.09 9.33 31.05
N SER A 247 53.30 8.76 31.98
CA SER A 247 53.54 8.83 33.43
C SER A 247 54.29 7.62 34.00
N GLU A 248 54.54 6.59 33.18
CA GLU A 248 55.38 5.41 33.50
C GLU A 248 56.79 5.59 32.93
#